data_AF-A0A3C0C310-F1
#
_entry.id   AF-A0A3C0C310-F1
#
_cell.length_a   1.000
_cell.length_b   1.000
_cell.length_c   1.000
_cell.angle_alpha   90.00
_cell.angle_beta   90.00
_cell.angle_gamma   90.00
#
_symmetry.space_group_name_H-M   'P 1'
#
loop_
_entity.id
_entity.type
_entity.pdbx_description
1 polymer ?
#
loop_
_entity_poly.entity_id
_entity_poly.type
_entity_poly.pdbx_seq_one_letter_code
_entity_poly.pdbx_strand_id
1 'polypeptide(L)'
;NSSYLGIRAALKAVEEGDLMEVPYHLRNDGEGYIYPHDSPSHWVPQAYLPEQRRFYHPGRIGAEARIRERLKLFWKRFADDPEEGPER
;
A
#
# COMPACT_ATOMS: atom_id res chain seq x y z
N ASN A 1 2.24 -16.36 -0.30
CA ASN A 1 3.35 -15.81 0.52
C ASN A 1 3.49 -14.29 0.33
N SER A 2 2.45 -13.62 -0.16
CA SER A 2 2.48 -12.25 -0.66
C SER A 2 2.86 -11.22 0.42
N SER A 3 2.31 -11.36 1.63
CA SER A 3 2.64 -10.50 2.77
C SER A 3 4.09 -10.69 3.23
N TYR A 4 4.59 -11.92 3.20
CA TYR A 4 5.96 -12.23 3.59
C TYR A 4 6.97 -11.58 2.64
N LEU A 5 6.75 -11.71 1.33
CA LEU A 5 7.57 -11.06 0.31
C LEU A 5 7.50 -9.52 0.41
N GLY A 6 6.31 -8.97 0.68
CA GLY A 6 6.14 -7.52 0.84
C GLY A 6 6.89 -6.94 2.03
N ILE A 7 6.85 -7.60 3.20
CA ILE A 7 7.63 -7.17 4.36
C ILE A 7 9.13 -7.26 4.06
N ARG A 8 9.58 -8.37 3.46
CA ARG A 8 10.99 -8.55 3.09
C ARG A 8 11.47 -7.45 2.14
N ALA A 9 10.66 -7.09 1.13
CA ALA A 9 11.00 -6.04 0.18
C ALA A 9 11.09 -4.66 0.84
N ALA A 10 10.17 -4.35 1.76
CA ALA A 10 10.20 -3.09 2.52
C ALA A 10 11.44 -3.00 3.44
N LEU A 11 11.78 -4.10 4.13
CA LEU A 11 13.00 -4.15 4.96
C LEU A 11 14.26 -3.96 4.13
N LYS A 12 14.35 -4.66 2.99
CA LYS A 12 15.48 -4.52 2.07
C LYS A 12 15.63 -3.07 1.56
N ALA A 13 14.54 -2.39 1.23
CA ALA A 13 14.58 -0.99 0.79
C ALA A 13 15.20 -0.07 1.86
N VAL A 14 14.85 -0.29 3.14
CA VAL A 14 15.44 0.43 4.26
C VAL A 14 16.92 0.11 4.42
N GLU A 15 17.32 -1.15 4.33
CA GLU A 15 18.72 -1.60 4.41
C GLU A 15 19.58 -1.01 3.28
N GLU A 16 19.00 -0.82 2.09
CA GLU A 16 19.68 -0.24 0.91
C GLU A 16 19.67 1.31 0.92
N GLY A 17 19.03 1.94 1.90
CA GLY A 17 19.02 3.39 2.07
C GLY A 17 17.90 4.14 1.33
N ASP A 18 16.86 3.45 0.84
CA ASP A 18 15.62 4.07 0.34
C ASP A 18 14.77 4.59 1.51
N LEU A 19 15.32 5.57 2.24
CA LEU A 19 14.71 6.21 3.39
C LEU A 19 13.84 7.38 2.94
N MET A 20 12.64 7.46 3.50
CA MET A 20 11.70 8.54 3.27
C MET A 20 11.35 9.22 4.58
N GLU A 21 11.31 10.56 4.57
CA GLU A 21 10.82 11.35 5.70
C GLU A 21 9.35 11.05 6.00
N VAL A 22 8.96 11.19 7.27
CA VAL A 22 7.55 11.06 7.67
C VAL A 22 6.78 12.29 7.16
N PRO A 23 5.71 12.12 6.34
CA PRO A 23 4.89 13.25 5.89
C PRO A 23 4.41 14.12 7.05
N TYR A 24 4.37 15.44 6.87
CA TYR A 24 4.06 16.38 7.96
C TYR A 24 2.75 16.04 8.68
N HIS A 25 1.69 15.72 7.94
CA HIS A 25 0.38 15.34 8.48
C HIS A 25 0.32 13.97 9.19
N LEU A 26 1.44 13.24 9.27
CA LEU A 26 1.56 11.98 10.03
C LEU A 26 2.50 12.07 11.24
N ARG A 27 3.15 13.22 11.44
CA ARG A 27 4.04 13.44 12.59
C ARG A 27 3.24 13.78 13.84
N ASN A 28 3.84 13.55 15.01
CA ASN A 28 3.23 13.93 16.31
C ASN A 28 3.06 15.44 16.47
N ASP A 29 3.97 16.23 15.88
CA ASP A 29 3.91 17.70 15.79
C ASP A 29 3.28 18.18 14.47
N GLY A 30 2.64 17.26 13.76
CA GLY A 30 2.04 17.45 12.45
C GLY A 30 0.63 18.03 12.51
N GLU A 31 0.22 18.65 11.40
CA GLU A 31 -1.15 19.12 11.19
C GLU A 31 -1.70 18.62 9.85
N GLY A 32 -3.04 18.57 9.72
CA GLY A 32 -3.70 18.14 8.48
C GLY A 32 -3.89 16.62 8.34
N TYR A 33 -3.71 15.85 9.42
CA TYR A 33 -4.12 14.43 9.45
C TYR A 33 -5.63 14.33 9.19
N ILE A 34 -6.04 13.42 8.30
CA ILE A 34 -7.46 13.17 8.05
C ILE A 34 -7.81 11.83 8.66
N TYR A 35 -8.68 11.84 9.67
CA TYR A 35 -9.08 10.63 10.38
C TYR A 35 -9.97 9.75 9.47
N PRO A 36 -9.51 8.56 9.02
CA PRO A 36 -10.25 7.80 8.01
C PRO A 36 -11.62 7.31 8.48
N HIS A 37 -11.83 7.15 9.78
CA HIS A 37 -13.09 6.65 10.36
C HIS A 37 -14.23 7.67 10.29
N ASP A 38 -13.94 8.95 10.04
CA ASP A 38 -14.99 9.96 9.80
C ASP A 38 -15.58 9.87 8.39
N SER A 39 -14.92 9.15 7.48
CA SER A 39 -15.43 8.87 6.13
C SER A 39 -16.39 7.68 6.15
N PRO A 40 -17.54 7.71 5.44
CA PRO A 40 -18.46 6.57 5.35
C PRO A 40 -17.81 5.26 4.88
N SER A 41 -16.80 5.37 4.00
CA SER A 41 -16.04 4.22 3.50
C SER A 41 -14.89 3.78 4.42
N HIS A 42 -14.71 4.46 5.56
CA HIS A 42 -13.59 4.29 6.49
C HIS A 42 -12.22 4.43 5.80
N TRP A 43 -12.18 5.28 4.77
CA TRP A 43 -11.02 5.49 3.92
C TRP A 43 -11.02 6.92 3.35
N VAL A 44 -9.83 7.50 3.21
CA VAL A 44 -9.60 8.83 2.64
C VAL A 44 -8.35 8.81 1.74
N PRO A 45 -8.37 9.53 0.59
CA PRO A 45 -7.21 9.66 -0.27
C PRO A 45 -6.18 10.61 0.37
N GLN A 46 -5.34 10.09 1.25
CA GLN A 46 -4.22 10.80 1.87
C GLN A 46 -2.89 10.10 1.53
N ALA A 47 -1.81 10.87 1.35
CA ALA A 47 -0.48 10.33 1.10
C ALA A 47 0.12 9.78 2.40
N TYR A 48 0.51 8.51 2.42
CA TYR A 48 1.16 7.88 3.58
C TYR A 48 2.68 7.71 3.41
N LEU A 49 3.17 7.94 2.20
CA LEU A 49 4.59 8.00 1.85
C LEU A 49 4.81 9.27 1.01
N PRO A 50 5.95 9.97 1.14
CA PRO A 50 6.31 11.10 0.28
C PRO A 50 6.37 10.71 -1.20
N GLU A 51 6.96 9.55 -1.48
CA GLU A 51 7.00 8.95 -2.79
C GLU A 51 6.25 7.61 -2.79
N GLN A 52 5.54 7.32 -3.87
CA GLN A 52 4.82 6.05 -3.95
C GLN A 52 5.80 4.88 -4.05
N ARG A 53 5.75 3.99 -3.06
CA ARG A 53 6.32 2.64 -3.12
C ARG A 53 5.21 1.60 -3.01
N ARG A 54 5.40 0.45 -3.66
CA ARG A 54 4.52 -0.71 -3.57
C ARG A 54 5.36 -1.93 -3.29
N PHE A 55 5.13 -2.53 -2.12
CA PHE A 55 5.79 -3.77 -1.70
C PHE A 55 4.83 -4.96 -1.66
N TYR A 56 3.53 -4.71 -1.49
CA TYR A 56 2.52 -5.76 -1.41
C TYR A 56 1.85 -6.01 -2.77
N HIS A 57 1.90 -7.26 -3.21
CA HIS A 57 1.31 -7.75 -4.45
C HIS A 57 0.36 -8.91 -4.11
N PRO A 58 -0.93 -8.63 -3.84
CA PRO A 58 -1.89 -9.69 -3.49
C PRO A 58 -2.09 -10.64 -4.66
N GLY A 59 -2.10 -11.94 -4.38
CA GLY A 59 -2.48 -12.97 -5.33
C GLY A 59 -3.98 -12.99 -5.62
N ARG A 60 -4.39 -13.95 -6.45
CA ARG A 60 -5.77 -14.08 -6.95
C ARG A 60 -6.60 -15.15 -6.25
N ILE A 61 -6.04 -15.82 -5.23
CA ILE A 61 -6.65 -17.01 -4.62
C ILE A 61 -7.08 -16.71 -3.18
N GLY A 62 -8.23 -17.27 -2.78
CA GLY A 62 -8.73 -17.22 -1.41
C GLY A 62 -9.00 -15.79 -0.94
N ALA A 63 -8.53 -15.46 0.27
CA ALA A 63 -8.74 -14.15 0.88
C ALA A 63 -8.02 -13.01 0.11
N GLU A 64 -6.88 -13.31 -0.54
CA GLU A 64 -6.11 -12.29 -1.27
C GLU A 64 -6.88 -11.73 -2.48
N ALA A 65 -7.75 -12.53 -3.10
CA ALA A 65 -8.63 -12.06 -4.18
C ALA A 65 -9.52 -10.90 -3.70
N ARG A 66 -10.16 -11.06 -2.54
CA ARG A 66 -11.01 -10.01 -1.94
C ARG A 66 -10.20 -8.79 -1.52
N ILE A 67 -8.99 -9.00 -0.99
CA ILE A 67 -8.08 -7.91 -0.64
C ILE A 67 -7.69 -7.12 -1.90
N ARG A 68 -7.33 -7.81 -2.99
CA ARG A 68 -6.97 -7.18 -4.27
C ARG A 68 -8.10 -6.31 -4.80
N GLU A 69 -9.32 -6.83 -4.86
CA GLU A 69 -10.46 -6.05 -5.33
C GLU A 69 -10.74 -4.83 -4.44
N ARG A 70 -10.61 -4.97 -3.12
CA ARG A 70 -10.71 -3.82 -2.21
C ARG A 70 -9.61 -2.78 -2.44
N LEU A 71 -8.37 -3.19 -2.69
CA LEU A 71 -7.27 -2.27 -2.95
C LEU A 71 -7.44 -1.50 -4.27
N LYS A 72 -7.99 -2.14 -5.31
CA LYS A 72 -8.33 -1.49 -6.59
C LYS A 72 -9.35 -0.37 -6.44
N LEU A 73 -10.32 -0.51 -5.53
CA LEU A 73 -11.33 0.52 -5.26
C LEU A 73 -10.71 1.83 -4.73
N PHE A 74 -9.61 1.71 -3.99
CA PHE A 74 -9.01 2.84 -3.28
C PHE A 74 -7.80 3.44 -4.00
N TRP A 75 -7.03 2.63 -4.75
CA TRP A 75 -5.77 3.07 -5.33
C TRP A 75 -5.60 2.59 -6.76
N LYS A 76 -5.42 3.56 -7.69
CA LYS A 76 -5.20 3.30 -9.12
C LYS A 76 -4.04 2.33 -9.39
N ARG A 77 -2.97 2.40 -8.61
CA ARG A 77 -1.78 1.52 -8.74
C ARG A 77 -2.04 0.02 -8.54
N PHE A 78 -3.22 -0.37 -8.08
CA PHE A 78 -3.64 -1.79 -8.01
C PHE A 78 -4.55 -2.20 -9.19
N ALA A 79 -5.02 -1.25 -9.99
CA ALA A 79 -5.82 -1.52 -11.18
C ALA A 79 -4.97 -2.04 -12.34
N ASP A 80 -3.72 -1.56 -12.44
CA ASP A 80 -2.79 -1.84 -13.55
C ASP A 80 -1.96 -3.13 -13.35
N ASP A 81 -2.36 -4.00 -12.43
CA ASP A 81 -1.68 -5.29 -12.24
C ASP A 81 -1.79 -6.14 -13.53
N PRO A 82 -0.66 -6.44 -14.21
CA PRO A 82 -0.70 -7.23 -15.42
C PRO A 82 -1.39 -8.58 -15.18
N GLU A 83 -2.13 -9.04 -16.18
CA GLU A 83 -2.58 -10.43 -16.28
C GLU A 83 -1.35 -11.32 -16.51
N GLU A 84 -0.56 -11.57 -15.47
CA GLU A 84 0.42 -12.65 -15.52
C GLU A 84 -0.35 -13.97 -15.57
N GLY A 85 -0.46 -14.49 -16.80
CA GLY A 85 -0.85 -15.85 -17.11
C GLY A 85 0.08 -16.86 -16.43
N PRO A 86 -0.29 -18.14 -16.42
CA PRO A 86 0.35 -19.15 -15.59
C PRO A 86 1.86 -19.18 -15.81
N GLU A 87 2.62 -18.92 -14.76
CA GLU A 87 4.05 -19.26 -14.71
C GLU A 87 4.18 -20.76 -14.97
N ARG A 88 5.04 -21.10 -15.94
CA ARG A 88 5.35 -22.47 -16.36
C ARG A 88 6.21 -23.19 -15.32
#